data_AF-A0A8R1ERH2-F1
#
_entry.id   AF-A0A8R1ERH2-F1
#
_cell.length_a   1.000
_cell.length_b   1.000
_cell.length_c   1.000
_cell.angle_alpha   90.00
_cell.angle_beta   90.00
_cell.angle_gamma   90.00
#
_symmetry.space_group_name_H-M   'P 1'
#
loop_
_entity.id
_entity.type
_entity.pdbx_description
1 polymer ?
#
loop_
_entity_poly.entity_id
_entity_poly.type
_entity_poly.pdbx_seq_one_letter_code
_entity_poly.pdbx_strand_id
1 'polypeptide(L)' 'MSLFQTDDLGRGTSDLSKTTGNAGSRLACGTI' A
#
# COMPACT_ATOMS: atom_id res chain seq x y z
N MET A 1 -7.73 -11.54 11.56
CA MET A 1 -8.01 -10.56 10.49
C MET A 1 -6.95 -9.46 10.62
N SER A 2 -5.94 -9.44 9.75
CA SER A 2 -4.92 -8.38 9.79
C SER A 2 -5.60 -7.04 9.46
N LEU A 3 -5.48 -6.05 10.34
CA LEU A 3 -6.01 -4.70 10.11
C LEU A 3 -5.13 -3.85 9.19
N PHE A 4 -3.95 -4.34 8.82
CA PHE A 4 -3.00 -3.65 7.97
C PHE A 4 -2.75 -4.46 6.70
N GLN A 5 -2.87 -3.78 5.56
CA GLN A 5 -2.47 -4.31 4.27
C GLN A 5 -0.97 -4.06 4.09
N THR A 6 -0.23 -5.09 3.70
CA THR A 6 1.21 -5.00 3.46
C THR A 6 1.46 -4.52 2.04
N ASP A 7 2.46 -3.65 1.87
CA ASP A 7 2.93 -3.24 0.55
C ASP A 7 3.46 -4.47 -0.23
N ASP A 8 2.93 -4.67 -1.43
CA ASP A 8 3.27 -5.80 -2.30
C ASP A 8 4.56 -5.57 -3.12
N LEU A 9 5.17 -4.38 -2.99
CA LEU A 9 6.43 -3.96 -3.60
C LEU A 9 6.39 -4.01 -5.13
N GLY A 10 5.23 -3.76 -5.73
CA GLY A 10 5.08 -3.74 -7.19
C GLY A 10 5.06 -5.13 -7.83
N ARG A 11 4.87 -6.19 -7.04
CA ARG A 11 4.85 -7.59 -7.54
C ARG A 11 3.46 -8.09 -7.91
N GLY A 12 2.42 -7.28 -7.72
CA GLY A 12 1.05 -7.56 -8.12
C GLY A 12 0.80 -7.25 -9.60
N THR A 13 -0.34 -7.75 -10.12
CA THR A 13 -0.74 -7.59 -11.52
C THR A 13 -1.56 -6.33 -11.78
N SER A 14 -2.08 -5.68 -10.72
CA SER A 14 -2.88 -4.46 -10.84
C SER A 14 -1.98 -3.23 -11.04
N ASP A 15 -2.52 -2.21 -11.69
CA ASP A 15 -1.82 -0.92 -11.82
C ASP A 15 -1.58 -0.25 -10.46
N LEU A 16 -2.45 -0.51 -9.49
CA LEU A 16 -2.27 -0.08 -8.10
C LEU A 16 -1.04 -0.69 -7.44
N SER A 17 -0.69 -1.95 -7.73
CA SER A 17 0.56 -2.55 -7.21
C SER A 17 1.78 -1.75 -7.67
N LYS A 18 1.84 -1.41 -8.96
CA LYS A 18 2.96 -0.64 -9.55
C LYS A 18 3.01 0.82 -9.10
N THR A 19 1.93 1.34 -8.54
CA THR A 19 1.80 2.77 -8.20
C THR A 19 1.83 3.03 -6.69
N THR A 20 1.14 2.20 -5.90
CA THR A 20 0.94 2.38 -4.46
C THR A 20 1.31 1.15 -3.64
N GLY A 21 1.84 0.10 -4.26
CA GLY A 21 2.15 -1.17 -3.60
C GLY A 21 0.91 -1.89 -3.06
N ASN A 22 -0.29 -1.47 -3.47
CA ASN A 22 -1.55 -1.97 -2.92
C ASN A 22 -1.57 -1.97 -1.37
N ALA A 23 -0.96 -0.97 -0.73
CA ALA A 23 -0.77 -0.92 0.72
C ALA A 23 -2.01 -0.47 1.53
N GLY A 24 -3.15 -0.28 0.86
CA GLY A 24 -4.39 0.18 1.50
C GLY A 24 -4.38 1.67 1.86
N SER A 25 -5.18 2.03 2.87
CA SER A 25 -5.41 3.42 3.29
C SER A 25 -4.25 4.00 4.09
N ARG A 26 -3.97 5.30 3.91
CA ARG A 26 -3.04 6.07 4.76
C ARG A 26 -3.71 6.41 6.08
N LEU A 27 -3.27 5.79 7.17
CA LEU A 27 -3.88 6.00 8.50
C LEU A 27 -3.41 7.30 9.17
N ALA A 28 -2.22 7.80 8.84
CA ALA A 28 -1.65 9.04 9.34
C ALA A 28 -0.55 9.56 8.40
N CYS A 29 -0.15 10.83 8.57
CA CYS A 29 1.03 11.44 7.94
C CYS A 29 1.61 12.56 8.84
N GLY A 30 2.80 13.07 8.48
CA GLY A 30 3.46 14.19 9.16
C GLY A 30 4.33 15.00 8.21
N THR A 31 4.68 16.22 8.60
CA THR A 31 5.68 17.05 7.89
C THR A 31 7.09 16.48 8.13
N ILE A 32 7.98 16.64 7.15
CA ILE A 32 9.40 16.24 7.26
C ILE A 32 10.09 17.10 8.31
#